data_AF-A0A2R6DVI7-F1
#
_entry.id   AF-A0A2R6DVI7-F1
#
_cell.length_a   1.000
_cell.length_b   1.000
_cell.length_c   1.000
_cell.angle_alpha   90.00
_cell.angle_beta   90.00
_cell.angle_gamma   90.00
#
_symmetry.space_group_name_H-M   'P 1'
#
loop_
_entity.id
_entity.type
_entity.pdbx_description
1 polymer ?
#
loop_
_entity_poly.entity_id
_entity_poly.type
_entity_poly.pdbx_seq_one_letter_code
_entity_poly.pdbx_strand_id
1 'polypeptide(L)'
;MCNYKATPLISCILWVTLGMDDQDIKNRIIEKMLRKRVTGGKKQQVDTVVNYSLPSHAQGRGRDLIDDMLADPDAPIEGYGGGHRQNIRLTSPEDAVKYLRDNDGNVPFPFD
;
A
#
# COMPACT_ATOMS: atom_id res chain seq x y z
N MET A 1 -4.16 -22.62 9.60
CA MET A 1 -4.83 -21.44 10.17
C MET A 1 -3.95 -20.89 11.27
N CYS A 2 -3.11 -19.91 10.94
CA CYS A 2 -2.18 -19.31 11.90
C CYS A 2 -2.65 -17.90 12.27
N ASN A 3 -2.85 -17.73 13.56
CA ASN A 3 -3.37 -16.55 14.24
C ASN A 3 -2.15 -15.69 14.63
N TYR A 4 -1.92 -14.56 13.97
CA TYR A 4 -0.75 -13.71 14.21
C TYR A 4 -1.08 -12.58 15.20
N LYS A 5 -1.12 -12.95 16.48
CA LYS A 5 -1.10 -11.98 17.57
C LYS A 5 0.27 -11.30 17.64
N ALA A 6 0.25 -9.97 17.54
CA ALA A 6 1.23 -9.01 18.09
C ALA A 6 2.72 -9.39 17.91
N THR A 7 3.35 -8.91 16.85
CA THR A 7 4.81 -9.02 16.67
C THR A 7 5.52 -7.67 16.64
N PRO A 8 6.68 -7.53 17.30
CA PRO A 8 7.43 -6.30 17.37
C PRO A 8 8.15 -6.01 16.04
N LEU A 9 8.52 -4.74 15.85
CA LEU A 9 9.24 -4.14 14.70
C LEU A 9 10.46 -4.92 14.15
N ILE A 10 10.94 -5.94 14.86
CA ILE A 10 12.12 -6.74 14.53
C ILE A 10 11.80 -7.87 13.53
N SER A 11 10.53 -8.33 13.43
CA SER A 11 10.14 -9.38 12.44
C SER A 11 10.13 -8.89 10.98
N CYS A 12 10.11 -7.58 10.77
CA CYS A 12 9.93 -6.97 9.45
C CYS A 12 11.15 -7.08 8.54
N ILE A 13 12.36 -7.26 9.08
CA ILE A 13 13.60 -7.29 8.28
C ILE A 13 13.89 -8.70 7.74
N LEU A 14 13.46 -9.76 8.43
CA LEU A 14 13.80 -11.14 8.04
C LEU A 14 12.84 -11.74 6.99
N TRP A 15 11.61 -11.22 6.88
CA TRP A 15 10.62 -11.62 5.87
C TRP A 15 10.77 -10.91 4.50
N VAL A 16 11.62 -9.87 4.41
CA VAL A 16 11.80 -9.07 3.18
C VAL A 16 12.48 -9.85 2.04
N THR A 17 13.08 -11.02 2.31
CA THR A 17 13.92 -11.74 1.34
C THR A 17 13.35 -13.06 0.80
N LEU A 18 12.24 -13.58 1.32
CA LEU A 18 11.61 -14.81 0.83
C LEU A 18 10.13 -14.54 0.50
N GLY A 19 9.88 -14.08 -0.73
CA GLY A 19 8.54 -13.97 -1.33
C GLY A 19 7.53 -13.15 -0.54
N MET A 20 7.58 -11.82 -0.67
CA MET A 20 6.43 -11.01 -0.27
C MET A 20 5.22 -11.42 -1.10
N ASP A 21 4.14 -11.83 -0.45
CA ASP A 21 2.89 -12.13 -1.13
C ASP A 21 2.33 -10.86 -1.77
N ASP A 22 1.52 -11.00 -2.83
CA ASP A 22 0.93 -9.85 -3.50
C ASP A 22 0.10 -8.99 -2.53
N GLN A 23 -0.58 -9.63 -1.57
CA GLN A 23 -1.35 -8.90 -0.57
C GLN A 23 -0.45 -8.11 0.39
N ASP A 24 0.72 -8.65 0.77
CA ASP A 24 1.69 -7.94 1.59
C ASP A 24 2.25 -6.71 0.88
N ILE A 25 2.49 -6.82 -0.43
CA ILE A 25 2.92 -5.70 -1.26
C ILE A 25 1.85 -4.60 -1.27
N LYS A 26 0.58 -4.97 -1.52
CA LYS A 26 -0.55 -4.03 -1.50
C LYS A 26 -0.69 -3.35 -0.13
N ASN A 27 -0.72 -4.13 0.95
CA ASN A 27 -0.83 -3.62 2.32
C ASN A 27 0.30 -2.63 2.63
N ARG A 28 1.54 -2.95 2.24
CA ARG A 28 2.69 -2.07 2.46
C ARG A 28 2.59 -0.77 1.68
N ILE A 29 2.11 -0.80 0.44
CA ILE A 29 1.86 0.41 -0.36
C ILE A 29 0.83 1.30 0.36
N ILE A 30 -0.31 0.73 0.76
CA ILE A 30 -1.39 1.47 1.44
C ILE A 30 -0.91 2.03 2.78
N GLU A 31 -0.19 1.25 3.60
CA GLU A 31 0.40 1.71 4.86
C GLU A 31 1.26 2.96 4.63
N LYS A 32 2.17 2.94 3.64
CA LYS A 32 3.08 4.05 3.39
C LYS A 32 2.37 5.27 2.80
N MET A 33 1.37 5.07 1.95
CA MET A 33 0.52 6.15 1.45
C MET A 33 -0.27 6.83 2.59
N LEU A 34 -0.84 6.02 3.49
CA LEU A 34 -1.59 6.49 4.65
C LEU A 34 -0.68 7.26 5.63
N ARG A 35 0.51 6.72 5.92
CA ARG A 35 1.52 7.39 6.75
C ARG A 35 1.95 8.74 6.19
N LYS A 36 2.00 8.88 4.86
CA LYS A 36 2.33 10.14 4.17
C LYS A 36 1.12 11.05 3.90
N ARG A 37 -0.09 10.61 4.29
CA ARG A 37 -1.37 11.29 4.08
C ARG A 37 -1.57 11.70 2.61
N VAL A 38 -1.37 10.75 1.69
CA VAL A 38 -1.60 10.95 0.24
C VAL A 38 -3.10 10.90 -0.04
N THR A 39 -3.84 11.89 0.45
CA THR A 39 -5.31 11.99 0.36
C THR A 39 -5.75 13.35 -0.17
N GLY A 40 -6.99 13.43 -0.67
CA GLY A 40 -7.61 14.69 -1.11
C GLY A 40 -6.86 15.35 -2.28
N GLY A 41 -6.27 16.52 -2.03
CA GLY A 41 -5.50 17.28 -3.03
C GLY A 41 -4.05 16.81 -3.23
N LYS A 42 -3.54 15.93 -2.33
CA LYS A 42 -2.17 15.45 -2.39
C LYS A 42 -2.09 14.16 -3.19
N LYS A 43 -1.74 14.30 -4.47
CA LYS A 43 -1.49 13.21 -5.41
C LYS A 43 -0.01 12.85 -5.49
N GLN A 44 0.28 11.57 -5.67
CA GLN A 44 1.65 11.09 -5.89
C GLN A 44 1.75 10.19 -7.11
N GLN A 45 2.92 10.18 -7.75
CA GLN A 45 3.15 9.30 -8.90
C GLN A 45 3.29 7.85 -8.43
N VAL A 46 2.73 6.90 -9.18
CA VAL A 46 2.86 5.45 -8.92
C VAL A 46 4.32 5.07 -8.68
N ASP A 47 5.23 5.51 -9.57
CA ASP A 47 6.67 5.26 -9.44
C ASP A 47 7.25 5.77 -8.13
N THR A 48 6.83 6.95 -7.69
CA THR A 48 7.30 7.52 -6.42
C THR A 48 6.79 6.69 -5.25
N VAL A 49 5.52 6.28 -5.28
CA VAL A 49 4.90 5.43 -4.24
C VAL A 49 5.63 4.10 -4.14
N VAL A 50 5.80 3.41 -5.26
CA VAL A 50 6.49 2.13 -5.35
C VAL A 50 7.93 2.25 -4.86
N ASN A 51 8.64 3.31 -5.25
CA ASN A 51 10.05 3.50 -4.90
C ASN A 51 10.30 3.64 -3.39
N TYR A 52 9.46 4.37 -2.65
CA TYR A 52 9.63 4.47 -1.18
C TYR A 52 8.95 3.33 -0.41
N SER A 53 8.05 2.59 -1.04
CA SER A 53 7.29 1.53 -0.37
C SER A 53 7.99 0.18 -0.46
N LEU A 54 8.65 -0.09 -1.59
CA LEU A 54 9.16 -1.42 -1.95
C LEU A 54 10.65 -1.41 -2.32
N PRO A 55 11.38 -2.49 -2.01
CA PRO A 55 12.74 -2.69 -2.51
C PRO A 55 12.75 -2.84 -4.04
N SER A 56 13.86 -2.49 -4.69
CA SER A 56 13.99 -2.41 -6.16
C SER A 56 13.50 -3.64 -6.92
N HIS A 57 13.73 -4.85 -6.41
CA HIS A 57 13.31 -6.10 -7.04
C HIS A 57 11.79 -6.35 -6.99
N ALA A 58 11.08 -5.75 -6.04
CA ALA A 58 9.62 -5.85 -5.90
C ALA A 58 8.87 -4.68 -6.59
N GLN A 59 9.60 -3.69 -7.11
CA GLN A 59 8.99 -2.51 -7.72
C GLN A 59 8.21 -2.82 -9.00
N GLY A 60 8.68 -3.77 -9.81
CA GLY A 60 7.94 -4.22 -10.99
C GLY A 60 6.57 -4.76 -10.61
N ARG A 61 6.55 -5.74 -9.69
CA ARG A 61 5.30 -6.34 -9.19
C ARG A 61 4.38 -5.32 -8.51
N GLY A 62 4.95 -4.38 -7.76
CA GLY A 62 4.17 -3.33 -7.11
C GLY A 62 3.44 -2.41 -8.07
N ARG A 63 3.96 -2.17 -9.28
CA ARG A 63 3.26 -1.39 -10.32
C ARG A 63 2.04 -2.17 -10.83
N ASP A 64 2.25 -3.42 -11.20
CA ASP A 64 1.17 -4.28 -11.72
C ASP A 64 0.02 -4.39 -10.70
N LEU A 65 0.34 -4.57 -9.41
CA LEU A 65 -0.66 -4.65 -8.35
C LEU A 65 -1.39 -3.33 -8.09
N ILE A 66 -0.74 -2.18 -8.31
CA ILE A 66 -1.42 -0.88 -8.24
C ILE A 66 -2.38 -0.73 -9.42
N ASP A 67 -1.98 -1.11 -10.62
CA ASP A 67 -2.86 -1.09 -11.80
C ASP A 67 -4.09 -2.00 -11.57
N ASP A 68 -3.90 -3.19 -10.99
CA ASP A 68 -4.99 -4.09 -10.59
C ASP A 68 -5.93 -3.45 -9.56
N MET A 69 -5.37 -2.78 -8.54
CA MET A 69 -6.16 -2.06 -7.54
C MET A 69 -6.89 -0.84 -8.12
N LEU A 70 -6.33 -0.17 -9.13
CA LEU A 70 -7.00 0.95 -9.80
C LEU A 70 -8.18 0.49 -10.66
N ALA A 71 -8.17 -0.76 -11.12
CA ALA A 71 -9.28 -1.37 -11.83
C ALA A 71 -10.41 -1.82 -10.88
N ASP A 72 -10.11 -2.01 -9.59
CA ASP A 72 -11.06 -2.44 -8.58
C ASP A 72 -11.75 -1.24 -7.91
N PRO A 73 -13.08 -1.07 -8.05
CA PRO A 73 -13.81 0.04 -7.44
C PRO A 73 -13.85 -0.03 -5.90
N ASP A 74 -13.58 -1.19 -5.30
CA ASP A 74 -13.57 -1.37 -3.85
C ASP A 74 -12.19 -1.09 -3.22
N ALA A 75 -11.16 -0.83 -4.03
CA ALA A 75 -9.83 -0.51 -3.54
C ALA A 75 -9.77 0.91 -2.95
N PRO A 76 -8.99 1.13 -1.87
CA PRO A 76 -8.89 2.43 -1.20
C PRO A 76 -8.01 3.44 -1.98
N ILE A 77 -7.79 3.23 -3.28
CA ILE A 77 -6.97 4.07 -4.13
C ILE A 77 -7.77 4.58 -5.33
N GLU A 78 -7.42 5.78 -5.78
CA GLU A 78 -8.03 6.41 -6.93
C GLU A 78 -6.93 6.94 -7.85
N GLY A 79 -7.06 6.64 -9.14
CA GLY A 79 -6.20 7.18 -10.19
C GLY A 79 -6.61 8.60 -10.53
N TYR A 80 -5.65 9.52 -10.54
CA TYR A 80 -5.91 10.92 -10.85
C TYR A 80 -5.02 11.46 -11.97
N GLY A 81 -5.66 11.85 -13.07
CA GLY A 81 -5.03 12.47 -14.23
C GLY A 81 -4.52 11.45 -15.23
N GLY A 82 -5.20 11.34 -16.38
CA GLY A 82 -4.78 10.53 -17.51
C GLY A 82 -3.60 11.17 -18.24
N GLY A 83 -2.48 10.47 -18.29
CA GLY A 83 -1.27 10.89 -19.00
C GLY A 83 -0.08 9.97 -18.71
N HIS A 84 1.11 10.33 -19.19
CA HIS A 84 2.34 9.54 -19.05
C HIS A 84 2.83 9.37 -17.60
N ARG A 85 2.24 10.10 -16.66
CA ARG A 85 2.52 10.04 -15.23
C ARG A 85 1.24 9.64 -14.51
N GLN A 86 1.07 8.34 -14.31
CA GLN A 86 -0.01 7.83 -13.48
C GLN A 86 0.15 8.38 -12.06
N ASN A 87 -0.77 9.23 -11.62
CA ASN A 87 -0.81 9.67 -10.23
C ASN A 87 -1.94 8.94 -9.51
N ILE A 88 -1.68 8.60 -8.26
CA ILE A 88 -2.60 7.93 -7.36
C ILE A 88 -2.76 8.73 -6.07
N ARG A 89 -3.91 8.56 -5.44
CA ARG A 89 -4.22 9.03 -4.09
C ARG A 89 -5.08 8.00 -3.38
N LEU A 90 -5.15 8.08 -2.06
CA LEU A 90 -6.14 7.36 -1.29
C LEU A 90 -7.50 8.06 -1.39
N THR A 91 -8.59 7.29 -1.43
CA THR A 91 -9.97 7.78 -1.42
C THR A 91 -10.25 8.53 -0.11
N SER A 92 -10.05 7.83 1.01
CA SER A 92 -10.14 8.35 2.37
C SER A 92 -9.06 7.69 3.26
N PRO A 93 -8.54 8.38 4.29
CA PRO A 93 -7.77 7.71 5.34
C PRO A 93 -8.55 6.53 5.96
N GLU A 94 -9.86 6.65 6.12
CA GLU A 94 -10.71 5.63 6.76
C GLU A 94 -10.80 4.36 5.92
N ASP A 95 -10.98 4.50 4.60
CA ASP A 95 -11.03 3.37 3.67
C ASP A 95 -9.68 2.64 3.63
N ALA A 96 -8.57 3.39 3.69
CA ALA A 96 -7.25 2.80 3.76
C ALA A 96 -7.03 2.01 5.06
N VAL A 97 -7.50 2.53 6.20
CA VAL A 97 -7.46 1.81 7.49
C VAL A 97 -8.32 0.57 7.44
N LYS A 98 -9.54 0.67 6.90
CA LYS A 98 -10.46 -0.45 6.75
C LYS A 98 -9.85 -1.55 5.89
N TYR A 99 -9.32 -1.20 4.72
CA TYR A 99 -8.63 -2.14 3.83
C TYR A 99 -7.48 -2.86 4.54
N LEU A 100 -6.67 -2.12 5.30
CA LEU A 100 -5.58 -2.72 6.07
C LEU A 100 -6.11 -3.69 7.14
N ARG A 101 -7.19 -3.37 7.86
CA ARG A 101 -7.78 -4.27 8.86
C ARG A 101 -8.38 -5.53 8.23
N ASP A 102 -9.04 -5.38 7.09
CA ASP A 102 -9.73 -6.48 6.40
C ASP A 102 -8.73 -7.46 5.75
N ASN A 103 -7.51 -7.01 5.45
CA ASN A 103 -6.47 -7.78 4.77
C ASN A 103 -5.23 -8.08 5.65
N ASP A 104 -5.39 -8.10 6.97
CA ASP A 104 -4.30 -8.36 7.94
C ASP A 104 -3.06 -7.44 7.77
N GLY A 105 -3.29 -6.24 7.25
CA GLY A 105 -2.29 -5.20 7.03
C GLY A 105 -2.00 -4.37 8.29
N ASN A 106 -0.85 -3.72 8.29
CA ASN A 106 -0.41 -2.89 9.41
C ASN A 106 -1.02 -1.48 9.32
N VAL A 107 -1.77 -1.07 10.34
CA VAL A 107 -2.31 0.29 10.44
C VAL A 107 -1.30 1.23 11.11
N PRO A 108 -0.82 2.29 10.43
CA PRO A 108 0.13 3.22 11.03
C PRO A 108 -0.54 4.12 12.08
N PHE A 109 0.13 4.34 13.21
CA PHE A 109 -0.26 5.37 14.18
C PHE A 109 -0.30 6.75 13.51
N PRO A 110 -1.32 7.62 13.72
CA PRO A 110 -2.36 7.66 14.76
C PRO A 110 -3.77 7.18 14.35
N PHE A 111 -3.89 6.28 13.36
CA PHE A 111 -5.19 5.88 12.78
C PHE A 111 -5.81 4.61 13.40
N ASP A 112 -5.62 4.42 14.71
CA ASP A 112 -6.13 3.26 15.49
C ASP A 112 -7.65 3.29 15.72
#